data_AF-A0A1R1X4P8-F1
#
_entry.id   AF-A0A1R1X4P8-F1
#
_cell.length_a   1.000
_cell.length_b   1.000
_cell.length_c   1.000
_cell.angle_alpha   90.00
_cell.angle_beta   90.00
_cell.angle_gamma   90.00
#
_symmetry.space_group_name_H-M   'P 1'
#
loop_
_entity.id
_entity.type
_entity.pdbx_description
1 polymer ?
#
loop_
_entity_poly.entity_id
_entity_poly.type
_entity_poly.pdbx_seq_one_letter_code
_entity_poly.pdbx_strand_id
1 'polypeptide(L)'
;MDHFTSSQKEYNNYSNNKEFLVTRNDDSPSCARADASQINRGVQIQTEKVENIPGYNVYSEYSKKINSDQIKKHDDFCGIEERLLNIELHLNLSIEGKEKFKTYQRIKLLEDKLVQLEHDHPKWSESVFNQPGKKRIYARKRRSKDDTAKQQADNNFDQ
;
A
#
# COMPACT_ATOMS: atom_id res chain seq x y z
N MET A 1 21.88 -30.12 -21.21
CA MET A 1 21.25 -28.87 -20.74
C MET A 1 21.91 -27.65 -21.35
N ASP A 2 23.24 -27.61 -21.45
CA ASP A 2 23.99 -26.40 -21.85
C ASP A 2 23.77 -25.94 -23.31
N HIS A 3 23.53 -26.87 -24.25
CA HIS A 3 23.27 -26.52 -25.66
C HIS A 3 21.98 -25.72 -25.86
N PHE A 4 20.92 -26.08 -25.14
CA PHE A 4 19.66 -25.35 -25.19
C PHE A 4 19.82 -23.93 -24.64
N THR A 5 20.49 -23.81 -23.49
CA THR A 5 20.77 -22.51 -22.88
C THR A 5 21.65 -21.63 -23.78
N SER A 6 22.65 -22.21 -24.45
CA SER A 6 23.51 -21.48 -25.40
C SER A 6 22.73 -20.99 -26.61
N SER A 7 21.90 -21.85 -27.21
CA SER A 7 21.06 -21.48 -28.35
C SER A 7 20.04 -20.39 -27.99
N GLN A 8 19.42 -20.49 -26.80
CA GLN A 8 18.49 -19.45 -26.33
C GLN A 8 19.19 -18.11 -26.05
N LYS A 9 20.40 -18.14 -25.51
CA LYS A 9 21.21 -16.93 -25.33
C LYS A 9 21.55 -16.27 -26.67
N GLU A 10 21.93 -17.08 -27.66
CA GLU A 10 22.24 -16.58 -29.01
C GLU A 10 21.02 -15.98 -29.70
N TYR A 11 19.87 -16.66 -29.62
CA TYR A 11 18.60 -16.15 -30.12
C TYR A 11 18.22 -14.81 -29.48
N ASN A 12 18.29 -14.72 -28.14
CA ASN A 12 17.99 -13.50 -27.41
C ASN A 12 18.97 -12.38 -27.75
N ASN A 13 20.27 -12.67 -27.85
CA ASN A 13 21.28 -11.69 -28.23
C ASN A 13 21.04 -11.16 -29.64
N TYR A 14 20.71 -12.04 -30.60
CA TYR A 14 20.37 -11.63 -31.95
C TYR A 14 19.12 -10.75 -31.98
N SER A 15 18.05 -11.15 -31.27
CA SER A 15 16.82 -10.38 -31.16
C SER A 15 17.06 -9.00 -30.55
N ASN A 16 17.79 -8.95 -29.43
CA ASN A 16 18.10 -7.70 -28.72
C ASN A 16 18.96 -6.78 -29.57
N ASN A 17 20.00 -7.30 -30.23
CA ASN A 17 20.86 -6.48 -31.08
C ASN A 17 20.09 -5.89 -32.25
N LYS A 18 19.16 -6.64 -32.84
CA LYS A 18 18.32 -6.17 -33.94
C LYS A 18 17.33 -5.09 -33.52
N GLU A 19 16.76 -5.17 -32.32
CA GLU A 19 15.78 -4.20 -31.82
C GLU A 19 16.45 -2.92 -31.31
N PHE A 20 17.56 -3.05 -30.56
CA PHE A 20 18.12 -1.95 -29.77
C PHE A 20 19.36 -1.28 -30.37
N LEU A 21 20.01 -1.87 -31.38
CA LEU A 21 21.19 -1.29 -32.01
C LEU A 21 20.91 -0.81 -33.44
N VAL A 22 21.65 0.19 -33.89
CA VAL A 22 21.63 0.59 -35.29
C VAL A 22 22.22 -0.53 -36.14
N THR A 23 21.54 -0.91 -37.22
CA THR A 23 22.07 -1.91 -38.17
C THR A 23 23.25 -1.33 -38.92
N ARG A 24 24.43 -1.93 -38.72
CA ARG A 24 25.64 -1.62 -39.48
C ARG A 24 26.02 -2.83 -40.35
N ASN A 25 26.77 -2.58 -41.42
CA ASN A 25 27.20 -3.62 -42.35
C ASN A 25 28.56 -4.24 -41.96
N ASP A 26 29.12 -3.85 -40.82
CA ASP A 26 30.38 -4.34 -40.28
C ASP A 26 30.16 -5.22 -39.05
N ASP A 27 30.93 -6.32 -38.93
CA ASP A 27 30.89 -7.26 -37.81
C ASP A 27 31.53 -6.69 -36.52
N SER A 28 31.67 -5.36 -36.43
CA SER A 28 32.28 -4.71 -35.27
C SER A 28 31.37 -4.84 -34.05
N PRO A 29 31.90 -5.21 -32.88
CA PRO A 29 31.10 -5.28 -31.66
C PRO A 29 30.57 -3.88 -31.31
N SER A 30 29.24 -3.76 -31.20
CA SER A 30 28.55 -2.52 -30.83
C SER A 30 27.75 -2.70 -29.54
N CYS A 31 27.29 -1.61 -28.94
CA CYS A 31 26.48 -1.65 -27.74
C CYS A 31 25.50 -0.47 -27.67
N ALA A 32 24.40 -0.65 -26.93
CA ALA A 32 23.32 0.34 -26.87
C ALA A 32 23.76 1.67 -26.22
N ARG A 33 24.87 1.69 -25.47
CA ARG A 33 25.42 2.93 -24.92
C ARG A 33 26.01 3.85 -25.98
N ALA A 34 26.58 3.28 -27.04
CA ALA A 34 27.25 4.04 -28.11
C ALA A 34 26.37 4.17 -29.36
N ASP A 35 25.48 3.20 -29.60
CA ASP A 35 24.81 3.03 -30.88
C ASP A 35 23.37 2.50 -30.72
N ALA A 36 22.58 3.20 -29.91
CA ALA A 36 21.17 2.85 -29.73
C ALA A 36 20.35 3.16 -30.99
N SER A 37 19.49 2.22 -31.38
CA SER A 37 18.43 2.48 -32.35
C SER A 37 17.43 3.50 -31.78
N GLN A 38 16.82 4.30 -32.66
CA GLN A 38 15.79 5.23 -32.23
C GLN A 38 14.50 4.47 -31.93
N ILE A 39 14.18 4.32 -30.64
CA ILE A 39 12.96 3.63 -30.20
C ILE A 39 11.76 4.58 -30.31
N ASN A 40 10.72 4.15 -31.01
CA ASN A 40 9.42 4.82 -31.02
C ASN A 40 8.71 4.60 -29.67
N ARG A 41 8.95 5.49 -28.70
CA ARG A 41 8.36 5.44 -27.35
C ARG A 41 6.83 5.42 -27.31
N GLY A 42 6.17 5.85 -28.38
CA GLY A 42 4.70 5.79 -28.53
C GLY A 42 4.17 4.42 -28.97
N VAL A 43 5.04 3.52 -29.44
CA VAL A 43 4.66 2.17 -29.89
C VAL A 43 4.96 1.12 -28.80
N GLN A 44 5.80 1.45 -27.82
CA GLN A 44 6.24 0.53 -26.76
C GLN A 44 5.60 0.86 -25.40
N ILE A 45 4.27 0.82 -25.35
CA ILE A 45 3.50 0.54 -24.13
C ILE A 45 2.72 -0.74 -24.43
N GLN A 46 2.90 -1.76 -23.59
CA GLN A 46 2.41 -3.13 -23.82
C GLN A 46 0.92 -3.16 -24.17
N THR A 47 0.59 -3.69 -25.35
CA THR A 47 -0.79 -4.08 -25.71
C THR A 47 -1.11 -5.47 -25.15
N GLU A 48 -0.95 -5.66 -23.84
CA GLU A 48 -1.72 -6.67 -23.15
C GLU A 48 -2.74 -5.91 -22.31
N LYS A 49 -3.88 -5.60 -22.95
CA LYS A 49 -5.02 -5.04 -22.24
C LYS A 49 -5.52 -6.15 -21.32
N VAL A 50 -5.08 -6.14 -20.07
CA VAL A 50 -5.68 -6.97 -19.03
C VAL A 50 -7.13 -6.54 -18.93
N GLU A 51 -8.02 -7.38 -19.48
CA GLU A 51 -9.44 -7.21 -19.25
C GLU A 51 -9.70 -7.52 -17.79
N ASN A 52 -9.90 -6.47 -16.99
CA ASN A 52 -10.47 -6.64 -15.66
C ASN A 52 -11.89 -7.16 -15.86
N ILE A 53 -12.06 -8.48 -15.91
CA ILE A 53 -13.38 -9.12 -15.89
C ILE A 53 -13.99 -8.76 -14.54
N PRO A 54 -15.06 -7.95 -14.49
CA PRO A 54 -15.68 -7.57 -13.23
C PRO A 54 -16.28 -8.83 -12.60
N GLY A 55 -15.62 -9.35 -11.57
CA GLY A 55 -16.13 -10.51 -10.81
C GLY A 55 -15.10 -11.55 -10.41
N TYR A 56 -13.85 -11.48 -10.87
CA TYR A 56 -12.78 -12.40 -10.43
C TYR A 56 -11.82 -11.76 -9.40
N ASN A 57 -12.32 -10.80 -8.62
CA ASN A 57 -11.67 -10.39 -7.38
C ASN A 57 -12.17 -11.32 -6.27
N VAL A 58 -11.31 -12.21 -5.79
CA VAL A 58 -11.56 -13.23 -4.74
C VAL A 58 -11.90 -12.61 -3.36
N TYR A 59 -12.19 -11.31 -3.29
CA TYR A 59 -12.63 -10.60 -2.08
C TYR A 59 -14.09 -10.14 -2.08
N SER A 60 -14.91 -10.56 -3.04
CA SER A 60 -16.28 -10.04 -3.20
C SER A 60 -17.32 -11.15 -3.39
N GLU A 61 -17.45 -12.02 -2.40
CA GLU A 61 -18.58 -12.99 -2.37
C GLU A 61 -19.87 -12.43 -1.73
N TYR A 62 -19.89 -11.15 -1.30
CA TYR A 62 -21.06 -10.55 -0.64
C TYR A 62 -21.75 -9.39 -1.38
N SER A 63 -21.32 -9.00 -2.58
CA SER A 63 -21.85 -7.78 -3.23
C SER A 63 -22.47 -8.02 -4.61
N LYS A 64 -23.32 -9.04 -4.75
CA LYS A 64 -24.15 -9.24 -5.96
C LYS A 64 -25.63 -9.36 -5.64
N LYS A 65 -26.24 -8.28 -5.14
CA LYS A 65 -27.68 -7.94 -5.30
C LYS A 65 -27.92 -6.44 -5.13
N ILE A 66 -27.28 -5.58 -5.94
CA ILE A 66 -27.71 -4.19 -6.04
C ILE A 66 -27.92 -3.87 -7.52
N ASN A 67 -29.18 -3.55 -7.85
CA ASN A 67 -29.64 -3.20 -9.20
C ASN A 67 -28.90 -1.98 -9.73
N SER A 68 -28.49 -2.06 -11.00
CA SER A 68 -27.64 -1.13 -11.74
C SER A 68 -28.22 0.27 -11.98
N ASP A 69 -29.49 0.51 -11.65
CA ASP A 69 -30.16 1.80 -11.90
C ASP A 69 -29.98 2.83 -10.76
N GLN A 70 -29.31 2.45 -9.67
CA GLN A 70 -29.04 3.32 -8.52
C GLN A 70 -27.61 3.84 -8.45
N ILE A 71 -26.79 3.63 -9.49
CA ILE A 71 -25.46 4.27 -9.58
C ILE A 71 -25.65 5.73 -10.01
N LYS A 72 -26.35 6.49 -9.17
CA LYS A 72 -26.28 7.94 -9.17
C LYS A 72 -24.86 8.28 -8.73
N LYS A 73 -24.16 9.00 -9.62
CA LYS A 73 -22.94 9.79 -9.38
C LYS A 73 -22.72 10.07 -7.88
N HIS A 74 -21.79 9.38 -7.26
CA HIS A 74 -21.34 9.71 -5.90
C HIS A 74 -19.84 9.51 -5.80
N ASP A 75 -19.08 10.12 -6.72
CA ASP A 75 -17.68 9.79 -6.90
C ASP A 75 -16.72 10.97 -6.71
N ASP A 76 -16.96 11.79 -5.68
CA ASP A 76 -15.96 12.74 -5.18
C ASP A 76 -15.68 12.58 -3.66
N PHE A 77 -16.41 11.72 -2.94
CA PHE A 77 -16.30 11.63 -1.46
C PHE A 77 -16.40 10.21 -0.87
N CYS A 78 -16.40 9.15 -1.68
CA CYS A 78 -16.66 7.76 -1.24
C CYS A 78 -15.81 7.38 0.00
N GLY A 79 -14.49 7.59 -0.05
CA GLY A 79 -13.62 7.22 1.07
C GLY A 79 -13.72 8.12 2.29
N ILE A 80 -14.03 9.41 2.12
CA ILE A 80 -14.13 10.36 3.25
C ILE A 80 -15.42 10.09 4.04
N GLU A 81 -16.52 9.88 3.34
CA GLU A 81 -17.80 9.55 3.97
C GLU A 81 -17.75 8.20 4.67
N GLU A 82 -17.14 7.18 4.07
CA GLU A 82 -16.89 5.90 4.73
C GLU A 82 -16.06 6.06 6.01
N ARG A 83 -14.97 6.84 5.94
CA ARG A 83 -14.14 7.11 7.13
C ARG A 83 -14.90 7.83 8.23
N LEU A 84 -15.73 8.81 7.89
CA LEU A 84 -16.56 9.50 8.88
C LEU A 84 -17.56 8.55 9.54
N LEU A 85 -18.20 7.67 8.76
CA LEU A 85 -19.11 6.66 9.29
C LEU A 85 -18.39 5.66 10.21
N ASN A 86 -17.19 5.22 9.83
CA ASN A 86 -16.38 4.32 10.63
C ASN A 86 -15.97 4.96 11.97
N ILE A 87 -15.61 6.25 11.96
CA ILE A 87 -15.26 7.00 13.18
C ILE A 87 -16.51 7.19 14.06
N GLU A 88 -17.64 7.57 13.47
CA GLU A 88 -18.92 7.71 14.18
C GLU A 88 -19.32 6.38 14.85
N LEU A 89 -19.22 5.26 14.14
CA LEU A 89 -19.51 3.93 14.67
C LEU A 89 -18.53 3.55 15.79
N HIS A 90 -17.23 3.78 15.59
CA HIS A 90 -16.20 3.47 16.59
C HIS A 90 -16.40 4.25 17.89
N LEU A 91 -16.83 5.51 17.79
CA LEU A 91 -17.14 6.37 18.93
C LEU A 91 -18.58 6.18 19.45
N ASN A 92 -19.37 5.30 18.82
CA ASN A 92 -20.80 5.12 19.07
C ASN A 92 -21.59 6.45 19.07
N LEU A 93 -21.23 7.35 18.14
CA LEU A 93 -21.82 8.67 17.97
C LEU A 93 -22.84 8.65 16.82
N SER A 94 -24.09 9.00 17.13
CA SER A 94 -25.10 9.26 16.11
C SER A 94 -25.27 10.78 15.96
N ILE A 95 -24.71 11.34 14.88
CA ILE A 95 -24.98 12.73 14.50
C ILE A 95 -26.38 12.75 13.84
N GLU A 96 -27.36 13.37 14.49
CA GLU A 96 -28.70 13.53 13.91
C GLU A 96 -28.65 14.50 12.72
N GLY A 97 -29.29 14.15 11.61
CA GLY A 97 -29.36 15.03 10.43
C GLY A 97 -28.04 15.19 9.67
N LYS A 98 -27.23 14.12 9.56
CA LYS A 98 -25.92 14.10 8.85
C LYS A 98 -25.96 14.74 7.46
N GLU A 99 -27.06 14.56 6.73
CA GLU A 99 -27.28 15.11 5.38
C GLU A 99 -27.29 16.64 5.32
N LYS A 100 -27.57 17.32 6.46
CA LYS A 100 -27.60 18.78 6.55
C LYS A 100 -26.22 19.38 6.79
N PHE A 101 -25.25 18.57 7.20
CA PHE A 101 -23.92 19.03 7.57
C PHE A 101 -22.91 18.76 6.47
N LYS A 102 -22.11 19.78 6.15
CA LYS A 102 -20.94 19.58 5.29
C LYS A 102 -19.91 18.71 6.01
N THR A 103 -19.07 18.00 5.26
CA THR A 103 -18.01 17.11 5.76
C THR A 103 -17.17 17.77 6.87
N TYR A 104 -16.72 19.01 6.68
CA TYR A 104 -15.95 19.76 7.69
C TYR A 104 -16.71 19.99 9.00
N GLN A 105 -18.02 20.26 8.94
CA GLN A 105 -18.84 20.45 10.14
C GLN A 105 -18.98 19.16 10.93
N ARG A 106 -19.07 18.01 10.24
CA ARG A 106 -19.10 16.69 10.87
C ARG A 106 -17.77 16.34 11.52
N ILE A 107 -16.65 16.63 10.85
CA ILE A 107 -15.31 16.49 11.44
C ILE A 107 -15.21 17.32 12.73
N LYS A 108 -15.61 18.59 12.68
CA LYS A 108 -15.59 19.47 13.85
C LYS A 108 -16.42 18.91 15.02
N LEU A 109 -17.62 18.40 14.74
CA LEU A 109 -18.47 17.77 15.77
C LEU A 109 -17.80 16.56 16.42
N LEU A 110 -17.12 15.72 15.63
CA LEU A 110 -16.38 14.57 16.15
C LEU A 110 -15.19 15.01 17.01
N GLU A 111 -14.45 16.04 16.57
CA GLU A 111 -13.34 16.62 17.33
C GLU A 111 -13.82 17.21 18.66
N ASP A 112 -14.88 18.02 18.65
CA ASP A 112 -15.46 18.60 19.86
C ASP A 112 -15.89 17.50 20.86
N LYS A 113 -16.39 16.36 20.35
CA LYS A 113 -16.76 15.19 21.18
C LYS A 113 -15.56 14.46 21.75
N LEU A 114 -14.48 14.29 20.98
CA LEU A 114 -13.25 13.70 21.48
C LEU A 114 -12.65 14.56 22.60
N VAL A 115 -12.63 15.89 22.43
CA VAL A 115 -12.16 16.82 23.47
C VAL A 115 -13.02 16.72 24.74
N GLN A 116 -14.35 16.62 24.61
CA GLN A 116 -15.24 16.39 25.75
C GLN A 116 -14.90 15.08 26.48
N LEU A 117 -14.71 13.97 25.75
CA LEU A 117 -14.33 12.69 26.34
C LEU A 117 -12.98 12.73 27.05
N GLU A 118 -12.01 13.47 26.50
CA GLU A 118 -10.72 13.68 27.15
C GLU A 118 -10.84 14.44 28.46
N HIS A 119 -11.72 15.45 28.49
CA HIS A 119 -12.02 16.24 29.69
C HIS A 119 -12.74 15.41 30.77
N ASP A 120 -13.78 14.69 30.37
CA ASP A 120 -14.65 13.95 31.30
C ASP A 120 -13.96 12.68 31.85
N HIS A 121 -13.12 12.04 31.03
CA HIS A 121 -12.49 10.77 31.36
C HIS A 121 -10.95 10.75 31.12
N PRO A 122 -10.18 11.57 31.86
CA PRO A 122 -8.76 11.80 31.58
C PRO A 122 -7.87 10.55 31.71
N LYS A 123 -8.17 9.64 32.64
CA LYS A 123 -7.38 8.41 32.85
C LYS A 123 -7.63 7.37 31.75
N TRP A 124 -8.88 7.24 31.32
CA TRP A 124 -9.25 6.33 30.24
C TRP A 124 -8.70 6.85 28.91
N SER A 125 -8.86 8.15 28.65
CA SER A 125 -8.40 8.80 27.43
C SER A 125 -6.87 8.74 27.29
N GLU A 126 -6.11 8.82 28.39
CA GLU A 126 -4.66 8.66 28.36
C GLU A 126 -4.20 7.25 27.99
N SER A 127 -5.01 6.23 28.28
CA SER A 127 -4.72 4.84 27.93
C SER A 127 -5.07 4.53 26.47
N VAL A 128 -6.12 5.15 25.94
CA VAL A 128 -6.70 4.84 24.63
C VAL A 128 -6.18 5.79 23.53
N PHE A 129 -6.02 7.08 23.83
CA PHE A 129 -5.64 8.11 22.87
C PHE A 129 -4.15 8.44 22.92
N ASN A 130 -3.58 8.74 21.75
CA ASN A 130 -2.23 9.28 21.65
C ASN A 130 -2.28 10.80 21.81
N GLN A 131 -2.25 11.27 23.06
CA GLN A 131 -2.30 12.69 23.38
C GLN A 131 -1.03 13.43 22.94
N PRO A 132 -1.14 14.58 22.25
CA PRO A 132 0.02 15.35 21.83
C PRO A 132 0.84 15.82 23.04
N GLY A 133 2.17 15.73 22.94
CA GLY A 133 3.09 16.14 24.01
C GLY A 133 3.28 15.14 25.15
N LYS A 134 2.49 14.06 25.22
CA LYS A 134 2.70 12.98 26.20
C LYS A 134 3.45 11.80 25.59
N LYS A 135 4.63 11.49 26.14
CA LYS A 135 5.39 10.28 25.74
C LYS A 135 4.76 9.06 26.39
N ARG A 136 4.30 8.08 25.60
CA ARG A 136 3.84 6.78 26.11
C ARG A 136 4.96 6.10 26.90
N ILE A 137 4.80 6.04 28.22
CA ILE A 137 5.81 5.53 29.16
C ILE A 137 6.08 4.02 28.93
N TYR A 138 5.12 3.30 28.34
CA TYR A 138 5.19 1.85 28.13
C TYR A 138 5.89 1.38 26.84
N ALA A 139 6.48 2.28 26.04
CA ALA A 139 7.15 1.90 24.80
C ALA A 139 8.53 1.21 24.99
N ARG A 140 9.01 1.01 26.22
CA ARG A 140 10.30 0.35 26.51
C ARG A 140 10.18 -0.76 27.55
N LYS A 141 9.53 -1.87 27.20
CA LYS A 141 9.89 -3.16 27.80
C LYS A 141 9.65 -4.27 26.80
N ARG A 142 10.74 -4.73 26.16
CA ARG A 142 11.07 -6.13 25.79
C ARG A 142 11.85 -6.20 24.48
N ARG A 143 13.18 -6.19 24.61
CA ARG A 143 14.06 -7.30 24.19
C ARG A 143 15.25 -7.34 25.16
N SER A 144 15.05 -7.97 26.32
CA SER A 144 16.13 -8.30 27.26
C SER A 144 16.17 -9.81 27.52
N LYS A 145 15.66 -10.62 26.58
CA LYS A 145 15.75 -12.09 26.65
C LYS A 145 17.09 -12.60 26.10
N ASP A 146 17.88 -11.75 25.45
CA ASP A 146 19.14 -12.14 24.82
C ASP A 146 20.35 -11.97 25.77
N ASP A 147 20.20 -11.25 26.89
CA ASP A 147 21.31 -10.99 27.82
C ASP A 147 21.50 -12.13 28.85
N THR A 148 20.43 -12.83 29.22
CA THR A 148 20.51 -13.97 30.15
C THR A 148 21.08 -15.24 29.52
N ALA A 149 21.08 -15.35 28.18
CA ALA A 149 21.68 -16.48 27.47
C ALA A 149 23.22 -16.39 27.39
N LYS A 150 23.81 -15.20 27.55
CA LYS A 150 25.27 -15.02 27.50
C LYS A 150 25.97 -15.30 28.84
N GLN A 151 25.32 -15.01 29.97
CA GLN A 151 25.92 -15.24 31.29
C GLN A 151 25.96 -16.71 31.74
N GLN A 152 25.21 -17.61 31.08
CA GLN A 152 25.27 -19.05 31.37
C GLN A 152 26.29 -19.80 30.48
N ALA A 153 26.75 -19.20 29.38
CA ALA A 153 27.79 -19.80 28.54
C ALA A 153 29.20 -19.57 29.11
N ASP A 154 29.43 -18.44 29.76
CA ASP A 154 30.76 -18.07 30.28
C ASP A 154 31.11 -18.74 31.62
N ASN A 155 30.13 -19.34 32.33
CA ASN A 155 30.35 -20.03 33.61
C ASN A 155 30.65 -21.53 33.50
N ASN A 156 30.71 -22.08 32.28
CA ASN A 156 30.94 -23.52 32.04
C ASN A 156 32.30 -23.83 31.40
N PHE A 157 33.26 -22.89 31.41
CA PHE A 157 34.59 -23.09 30.82
C PHE A 157 35.72 -23.31 31.85
N ASP A 158 35.43 -23.23 33.15
CA ASP A 158 36.42 -23.40 34.23
C ASP A 158 36.11 -24.58 35.18
N GLN A 159 35.64 -25.73 34.64
CA GLN A 159 35.64 -27.02 35.36
C GLN A 159 36.17 -28.15 34.50
#